data_AF-A0A914RWS8-F1
#
_entry.id   AF-A0A914RWS8-F1
#
_cell.length_a   1.000
_cell.length_b   1.000
_cell.length_c   1.000
_cell.angle_alpha   90.00
_cell.angle_beta   90.00
_cell.angle_gamma   90.00
#
_symmetry.space_group_name_H-M   'P 1'
#
loop_
_entity.id
_entity.type
_entity.pdbx_description
1 polymer ?
#
loop_
_entity_poly.entity_id
_entity_poly.type
_entity_poly.pdbx_seq_one_letter_code
_entity_poly.pdbx_strand_id
1 'polypeptide(L)'
;MPLLGNASETGLFPNDAFSMQQRRQGAIILHFGGLIYMFIALAIVCDEYFVPSLGVITETLSISEDVAGATFMAAGGSAPEFFTSVFGVFITQNNVGIGTIVGN
;
A
#
# COMPACT_ATOMS: atom_id res chain seq x y z
N MET A 1 -18.68 -38.48 32.25
CA MET A 1 -17.77 -37.49 31.64
C MET A 1 -18.49 -36.84 30.46
N PRO A 2 -19.01 -35.63 30.63
CA PRO A 2 -19.65 -34.85 29.57
C PRO A 2 -18.70 -33.75 29.04
N LEU A 3 -19.12 -33.04 27.97
CA LEU A 3 -18.50 -31.86 27.29
C LEU A 3 -17.35 -32.26 26.32
N LEU A 4 -17.43 -32.10 24.99
CA LEU A 4 -17.86 -30.96 24.17
C LEU A 4 -18.40 -31.53 22.83
N GLY A 5 -19.59 -31.17 22.35
CA GLY A 5 -19.82 -29.83 21.83
C GLY A 5 -19.43 -29.79 20.35
N ASN A 6 -20.21 -30.49 19.52
CA ASN A 6 -20.24 -30.37 18.06
C ASN A 6 -20.60 -28.92 17.68
N ALA A 7 -19.61 -28.04 17.70
CA ALA A 7 -19.66 -26.75 17.05
C ALA A 7 -18.99 -26.92 15.68
N SER A 8 -19.78 -27.38 14.72
CA SER A 8 -19.81 -26.81 13.38
C SER A 8 -18.56 -25.98 13.00
N GLU A 9 -17.49 -26.62 12.53
CA GLU A 9 -16.44 -25.95 11.74
C GLU A 9 -16.98 -25.63 10.33
N THR A 10 -18.18 -25.05 10.28
CA THR A 10 -18.82 -24.62 9.06
C THR A 10 -18.20 -23.28 8.65
N GLY A 11 -17.13 -23.37 7.87
CA GLY A 11 -16.74 -22.40 6.85
C GLY A 11 -16.72 -20.92 7.28
N LEU A 12 -15.71 -20.53 8.07
CA LEU A 12 -15.39 -19.12 8.33
C LEU A 12 -14.42 -18.50 7.31
N PHE A 13 -14.11 -19.22 6.24
CA PHE A 13 -13.33 -18.68 5.12
C PHE A 13 -14.20 -18.62 3.87
N PRO A 14 -14.38 -17.44 3.25
CA PRO A 14 -15.04 -17.34 1.95
C PRO A 14 -14.28 -18.20 0.94
N ASN A 15 -15.01 -18.90 0.06
CA ASN A 15 -14.41 -19.71 -1.00
C ASN A 15 -13.42 -18.87 -1.81
N ASP A 16 -12.17 -19.31 -1.86
CA ASP A 16 -11.11 -18.69 -2.66
C ASP A 16 -11.56 -18.61 -4.12
N ALA A 17 -11.88 -17.41 -4.59
CA ALA A 17 -12.25 -17.14 -5.98
C ALA A 17 -11.08 -17.33 -6.96
N PHE A 18 -9.86 -17.60 -6.45
CA PHE A 18 -8.65 -17.77 -7.24
C PHE A 18 -7.94 -19.07 -6.86
N SER A 19 -7.90 -20.03 -7.79
CA SER A 19 -7.15 -21.27 -7.62
C SER A 19 -5.64 -21.01 -7.45
N MET A 20 -5.03 -21.71 -6.50
CA MET A 20 -3.62 -21.54 -6.12
C MET A 20 -2.64 -21.82 -7.28
N GLN A 21 -3.05 -22.59 -8.29
CA GLN A 21 -2.26 -22.83 -9.50
C GLN A 21 -2.08 -21.57 -10.37
N GLN A 22 -3.10 -20.70 -10.47
CA GLN A 22 -3.08 -19.53 -11.36
C GLN A 22 -2.36 -18.32 -10.71
N ARG A 23 -2.46 -18.20 -9.39
CA ARG A 23 -1.66 -17.26 -8.58
C ARG A 23 -0.16 -17.58 -8.61
N ARG A 24 0.23 -18.86 -8.69
CA ARG A 24 1.63 -19.28 -8.54
C ARG A 24 2.52 -19.07 -9.77
N GLN A 25 1.96 -18.89 -10.97
CA GLN A 25 2.72 -18.65 -12.20
C GLN A 25 2.37 -17.34 -12.92
N GLY A 26 1.18 -16.75 -12.70
CA GLY A 26 0.76 -15.49 -13.32
C GLY A 26 0.78 -14.26 -12.40
N ALA A 27 0.79 -14.44 -11.06
CA ALA A 27 0.70 -13.30 -10.15
C ALA A 27 1.94 -12.40 -10.19
N ILE A 28 3.14 -12.96 -10.43
CA ILE A 28 4.37 -12.17 -10.51
C ILE A 28 4.30 -11.22 -11.70
N ILE A 29 3.99 -11.72 -12.91
CA ILE A 29 3.90 -10.90 -14.12
C ILE A 29 2.79 -9.85 -13.98
N LEU A 30 1.64 -10.22 -13.41
CA LEU A 30 0.55 -9.28 -13.15
C LEU A 30 0.91 -8.23 -12.07
N HIS A 31 1.65 -8.61 -11.03
CA HIS A 31 2.15 -7.68 -10.02
C HIS A 31 3.16 -6.70 -10.61
N PHE A 32 4.15 -7.19 -11.38
CA PHE A 32 5.11 -6.32 -12.05
C PHE A 32 4.42 -5.39 -13.05
N GLY A 33 3.46 -5.90 -13.85
CA GLY A 33 2.66 -5.08 -14.74
C GLY A 33 1.82 -4.04 -14.00
N GLY A 34 1.20 -4.42 -12.88
CA GLY A 34 0.42 -3.52 -12.02
C GLY A 34 1.28 -2.44 -11.37
N LEU A 35 2.48 -2.77 -10.90
CA LEU A 35 3.43 -1.81 -10.35
C LEU A 35 3.90 -0.81 -11.40
N ILE A 36 4.25 -1.28 -12.60
CA ILE A 36 4.65 -0.40 -13.71
C ILE A 36 3.49 0.52 -14.11
N TYR A 37 2.28 -0.02 -14.23
CA TYR A 37 1.08 0.77 -14.55
C TYR A 37 0.81 1.84 -13.48
N MET A 38 0.86 1.47 -12.20
CA MET A 38 0.71 2.43 -11.10
C MET A 38 1.79 3.50 -11.10
N PHE A 39 3.05 3.13 -11.37
CA PHE A 39 4.15 4.10 -11.44
C PHE A 39 3.96 5.10 -12.58
N ILE A 40 3.58 4.63 -13.77
CA ILE A 40 3.30 5.49 -14.92
C ILE A 40 2.09 6.40 -14.64
N ALA A 41 1.02 5.84 -14.07
CA ALA A 41 -0.17 6.63 -13.73
C ALA A 41 0.15 7.74 -12.72
N LEU A 42 0.93 7.43 -11.67
CA LEU A 42 1.39 8.43 -10.70
C LEU A 42 2.28 9.49 -11.34
N ALA A 43 3.20 9.11 -12.23
CA ALA A 43 4.05 10.07 -12.94
C ALA A 43 3.21 11.07 -13.76
N ILE A 44 2.21 10.58 -14.50
CA ILE A 44 1.31 11.45 -15.29
C ILE A 44 0.51 12.39 -14.38
N VAL A 45 -0.05 11.86 -13.28
CA VAL A 45 -0.82 12.69 -12.33
C VAL A 45 0.06 13.73 -11.66
N CYS A 46 1.30 13.39 -11.35
CA CYS A 46 2.27 14.32 -10.78
C CYS A 46 2.55 15.49 -11.74
N ASP A 47 2.83 15.20 -13.02
CA ASP A 47 3.17 16.24 -13.98
C ASP A 47 1.97 17.10 -14.37
N GLU A 48 0.80 16.48 -14.57
CA GLU A 48 -0.36 17.16 -15.18
C GLU A 48 -1.27 17.85 -14.16
N TYR A 49 -1.34 17.36 -12.91
CA TYR A 49 -2.23 17.89 -11.87
C TYR A 49 -1.47 18.42 -10.66
N PHE A 50 -0.44 17.70 -10.21
CA PHE A 50 0.23 18.02 -8.96
C PHE A 50 1.14 19.25 -9.09
N VAL A 51 1.93 19.37 -10.16
CA VAL A 51 2.77 20.56 -10.44
C VAL A 51 1.94 21.85 -10.55
N PRO A 52 0.87 21.95 -11.36
CA PRO A 52 0.05 23.17 -11.40
C PRO A 52 -0.66 23.45 -10.07
N SER A 53 -1.03 22.43 -9.30
CA SER A 53 -1.57 22.61 -7.95
C SER A 53 -0.55 23.22 -6.99
N LEU A 54 0.71 22.78 -7.07
CA LEU A 54 1.80 23.38 -6.32
C LEU A 54 1.98 24.86 -6.68
N GLY A 55 1.90 25.22 -7.96
CA GLY A 55 2.01 26.61 -8.42
C GLY A 55 1.00 27.56 -7.74
N VAL A 56 -0.26 27.14 -7.65
CA VAL A 56 -1.33 27.90 -6.96
C VAL A 56 -1.04 28.02 -5.46
N ILE A 57 -0.55 26.95 -4.83
CA ILE A 57 -0.21 26.94 -3.40
C ILE A 57 0.99 27.85 -3.13
N THR A 58 2.02 27.81 -3.95
CA THR A 58 3.23 28.63 -3.82
C THR A 58 2.95 30.11 -4.04
N GLU A 59 2.05 30.44 -4.98
CA GLU A 59 1.56 31.80 -5.18
C GLU A 59 0.78 32.31 -3.95
N THR A 60 -0.07 31.46 -3.37
CA THR A 60 -0.85 31.80 -2.17
C THR A 60 0.02 31.96 -0.93
N LEU A 61 1.04 31.11 -0.76
CA LEU A 61 1.95 31.14 0.40
C LEU A 61 3.18 32.03 0.20
N SER A 62 3.35 32.66 -0.97
CA SER A 62 4.54 33.47 -1.32
C SER A 62 5.87 32.70 -1.19
N ILE A 63 5.87 31.40 -1.51
CA ILE A 63 7.07 30.53 -1.53
C ILE A 63 7.44 30.25 -2.99
N SER A 64 8.73 30.05 -3.29
CA SER A 64 9.14 29.68 -4.66
C SER A 64 8.73 28.25 -5.01
N GLU A 65 8.25 28.03 -6.24
CA GLU A 65 7.94 26.70 -6.80
C GLU A 65 9.10 25.73 -6.66
N ASP A 66 10.34 26.19 -6.82
CA ASP A 66 11.55 25.36 -6.67
C ASP A 66 11.69 24.78 -5.26
N VAL A 67 11.30 25.54 -4.24
CA VAL A 67 11.39 25.13 -2.82
C VAL A 67 10.27 24.16 -2.49
N ALA A 68 9.08 24.38 -3.02
CA ALA A 68 7.96 23.44 -2.88
C ALA A 68 8.25 22.12 -3.59
N GLY A 69 8.78 22.18 -4.82
CA GLY A 69 9.22 21.02 -5.59
C GLY A 69 10.34 20.25 -4.89
N ALA A 70 11.36 20.94 -4.35
CA ALA A 70 12.44 20.29 -3.60
C ALA A 70 11.92 19.56 -2.35
N THR A 71 11.01 20.19 -1.59
CA THR A 71 10.38 19.58 -0.41
C THR A 71 9.56 18.36 -0.80
N PHE A 72 8.80 18.46 -1.90
CA PHE A 72 7.96 17.35 -2.34
C PHE A 72 8.77 16.20 -2.95
N MET A 73 9.89 16.48 -3.60
CA MET A 73 10.81 15.44 -4.07
C MET A 73 11.46 14.72 -2.88
N ALA A 74 11.81 15.44 -1.82
CA ALA A 74 12.28 14.85 -0.57
C ALA A 74 11.19 14.03 0.17
N ALA A 75 9.96 14.55 0.23
CA ALA A 75 8.82 13.86 0.84
C ALA A 75 8.37 12.64 0.00
N GLY A 76 8.34 12.76 -1.33
CA GLY A 76 7.96 11.70 -2.26
C GLY A 76 8.90 10.50 -2.18
N GLY A 77 10.19 10.73 -1.93
CA GLY A 77 11.16 9.66 -1.70
C GLY A 77 10.94 8.85 -0.42
N SER A 78 10.20 9.38 0.57
CA SER A 78 9.86 8.69 1.83
C SER A 78 8.39 8.29 1.93
N ALA A 79 7.59 8.66 0.93
CA ALA A 79 6.17 8.33 0.85
C ALA A 79 5.92 6.81 0.80
N PRO A 80 6.66 5.99 0.03
CA PRO A 80 6.48 4.54 0.01
C PRO A 80 6.67 3.89 1.40
N GLU A 81 7.68 4.34 2.14
CA GLU A 81 7.99 3.91 3.50
C GLU A 81 6.90 4.37 4.48
N PHE A 82 6.41 5.60 4.34
CA PHE A 82 5.30 6.13 5.12
C PHE A 82 4.02 5.32 4.89
N PHE A 83 3.63 5.08 3.64
CA PHE A 83 2.46 4.27 3.31
C PHE A 83 2.62 2.84 3.80
N THR A 84 3.78 2.22 3.60
CA THR A 84 4.05 0.85 4.10
C THR A 84 3.95 0.79 5.63
N SER A 85 4.45 1.80 6.34
CA SER A 85 4.33 1.90 7.80
C SER A 85 2.89 2.07 8.25
N VAL A 86 2.13 2.97 7.62
CA VAL A 86 0.71 3.20 7.90
C VAL A 86 -0.12 1.93 7.63
N PHE A 87 0.03 1.32 6.45
CA PHE A 87 -0.65 0.06 6.14
C PHE A 87 -0.21 -1.07 7.07
N GLY A 88 1.06 -1.12 7.45
CA GLY A 88 1.56 -1.99 8.49
C GLY A 88 0.74 -1.81 9.76
N VAL A 89 0.72 -0.61 10.34
CA VAL A 89 0.02 -0.32 11.60
C VAL A 89 -1.50 -0.56 11.52
N PHE A 90 -2.16 -0.20 10.42
CA PHE A 90 -3.64 -0.27 10.32
C PHE A 90 -4.19 -1.58 9.78
N ILE A 91 -3.51 -2.27 8.85
CA ILE A 91 -3.96 -3.58 8.33
C ILE A 91 -3.49 -4.72 9.23
N THR A 92 -2.30 -4.63 9.86
CA THR A 92 -1.78 -5.72 10.70
C THR A 92 -2.32 -5.74 12.14
N GLN A 93 -3.58 -5.38 12.37
CA GLN A 93 -4.16 -5.32 13.72
C GLN A 93 -4.20 -6.65 14.53
N ASN A 94 -3.48 -7.72 14.14
CA ASN A 94 -3.28 -8.85 15.07
C ASN A 94 -2.13 -9.86 14.82
N ASN A 95 -1.27 -9.78 13.79
CA ASN A 95 -0.36 -10.92 13.53
C ASN A 95 1.09 -10.62 13.10
N VAL A 96 1.46 -9.39 12.73
CA VAL A 96 2.87 -9.10 12.41
C VAL A 96 3.71 -8.82 13.68
N GLY A 97 3.11 -8.28 14.75
CA GLY A 97 3.83 -7.95 15.99
C GLY A 97 4.32 -9.17 16.80
N ILE A 98 3.58 -10.29 16.77
CA ILE A 98 3.97 -11.52 17.51
C ILE A 98 5.08 -12.28 16.76
N GLY A 99 5.10 -12.23 15.42
CA GLY A 99 6.12 -12.89 14.60
C GLY A 99 7.52 -12.31 14.77
N THR A 100 7.64 -11.00 14.98
CA THR A 100 8.94 -10.32 15.16
C THR A 100 9.50 -10.45 16.58
N ILE A 101 8.67 -10.68 17.60
CA ILE A 101 9.13 -10.84 19.00
C ILE A 101 9.51 -12.30 19.32
N VAL A 102 8.94 -13.28 18.60
CA VAL A 102 9.28 -14.70 18.76
C VAL A 102 10.37 -15.18 17.77
N GLY A 103 10.60 -14.43 16.69
CA GLY A 103 11.68 -14.67 15.74
C GLY A 103 12.98 -14.00 16.19
N ASN A 104 13.80 -14.78 16.88
CA ASN A 104 15.21 -14.56 17.21
C ASN A 104 16.05 -13.86 16.13
#